data_AF-X1VBC2-F1
#
_entry.id   AF-X1VBC2-F1
#
_cell.length_a   1.000
_cell.length_b   1.000
_cell.length_c   1.000
_cell.angle_alpha   90.00
_cell.angle_beta   90.00
_cell.angle_gamma   90.00
#
_symmetry.space_group_name_H-M   'P 1'
#
loop_
_entity.id
_entity.type
_entity.pdbx_description
1 polymer ?
#
loop_
_entity_poly.entity_id
_entity_poly.type
_entity_poly.pdbx_seq_one_letter_code
_entity_poly.pdbx_strand_id
1 'polypeptide(L)'
;FNFSNKTNIRQLASRIGIENLEDAWKLKKTFIKGSRISEKYKLIGIERAENNIREILQEKPPVSLKDLAVNGKDLFKLRYKEGKKMGQTLKELLTLVLEKPALNQKKILLTWVREKNSL
;
A
#
# COMPACT_ATOMS: atom_id res chain seq x y z
N PHE A 1 6.80 12.84 0.11
CA PHE A 1 6.41 11.52 0.65
C PHE A 1 6.82 11.40 2.11
N ASN A 2 5.96 10.82 2.92
CA ASN A 2 6.21 10.59 4.34
C ASN A 2 6.60 9.11 4.56
N PHE A 3 7.84 8.87 5.01
CA PHE A 3 8.36 7.53 5.27
C PHE A 3 8.30 7.14 6.75
N SER A 4 7.73 7.98 7.62
CA SER A 4 7.59 7.64 9.05
C SER A 4 6.47 6.64 9.34
N ASN A 5 5.59 6.39 8.36
CA ASN A 5 4.43 5.50 8.49
C ASN A 5 4.44 4.48 7.33
N LYS A 6 4.32 3.18 7.66
CA LYS A 6 4.30 2.08 6.69
C LYS A 6 3.16 2.18 5.66
N THR A 7 1.98 2.66 6.03
CA THR A 7 0.84 2.84 5.10
C THR A 7 1.21 3.82 3.99
N ASN A 8 1.83 4.94 4.32
CA ASN A 8 2.26 5.93 3.32
C ASN A 8 3.33 5.36 2.37
N ILE A 9 4.21 4.50 2.88
CA ILE A 9 5.23 3.83 2.07
C ILE A 9 4.59 2.82 1.12
N ARG A 10 3.63 2.00 1.58
CA ARG A 10 2.89 1.08 0.70
C ARG A 10 2.08 1.83 -0.35
N GLN A 11 1.42 2.93 0.02
CA GLN A 11 0.72 3.79 -0.95
C GLN A 11 1.67 4.40 -1.98
N LEU A 12 2.88 4.79 -1.58
CA LEU A 12 3.91 5.23 -2.51
C LEU A 12 4.33 4.09 -3.44
N ALA A 13 4.66 2.92 -2.90
CA ALA A 13 5.03 1.72 -3.65
C ALA A 13 3.96 1.34 -4.68
N SER A 14 2.68 1.46 -4.33
CA SER A 14 1.56 1.20 -5.24
C SER A 14 1.54 2.14 -6.46
N ARG A 15 2.06 3.36 -6.31
CA ARG A 15 2.11 4.37 -7.38
C ARG A 15 3.39 4.29 -8.21
N ILE A 16 4.52 3.99 -7.58
CA ILE A 16 5.83 4.06 -8.24
C ILE A 16 6.48 2.69 -8.49
N GLY A 17 5.87 1.59 -8.03
CA GLY A 17 6.53 0.27 -7.98
C GLY A 17 7.33 0.09 -6.69
N ILE A 18 7.31 -1.11 -6.11
CA ILE A 18 8.02 -1.42 -4.86
C ILE A 18 9.55 -1.37 -5.07
N GLU A 19 10.00 -1.71 -6.27
CA GLU A 19 11.38 -1.68 -6.71
C GLU A 19 11.99 -0.27 -6.69
N ASN A 20 11.15 0.78 -6.78
CA ASN A 20 11.59 2.17 -6.80
C ASN A 20 11.57 2.83 -5.40
N LEU A 21 11.25 2.08 -4.33
CA LEU A 21 11.15 2.62 -2.97
C LEU A 21 12.49 3.14 -2.43
N GLU A 22 13.58 2.41 -2.67
CA GLU A 22 14.90 2.80 -2.16
C GLU A 22 15.40 4.09 -2.82
N ASP A 23 15.19 4.24 -4.13
CA ASP A 23 15.53 5.47 -4.86
C ASP A 23 14.68 6.66 -4.41
N ALA A 24 13.37 6.45 -4.23
CA ALA A 24 12.48 7.48 -3.69
C ALA A 24 12.91 7.90 -2.27
N TRP A 25 13.38 6.95 -1.45
CA TRP A 25 13.92 7.23 -0.13
C TRP A 25 15.25 7.99 -0.20
N LYS A 26 16.17 7.58 -1.07
CA LYS A 26 17.46 8.24 -1.27
C LYS A 26 17.25 9.73 -1.57
N LEU A 27 16.32 10.04 -2.48
CA LEU A 27 15.93 11.43 -2.78
C LEU A 27 15.38 12.13 -1.53
N LYS A 28 14.44 11.53 -0.80
CA LYS A 28 13.88 12.16 0.41
C LYS A 28 14.95 12.40 1.50
N LYS A 29 15.89 11.47 1.66
CA LYS A 29 16.98 11.55 2.64
C LYS A 29 17.92 12.71 2.34
N THR A 30 18.23 13.02 1.08
CA THR A 30 19.07 14.19 0.74
C THR A 30 18.41 15.50 1.16
N PHE A 31 17.10 15.65 0.92
CA PHE A 31 16.33 16.82 1.39
C PHE A 31 16.32 16.95 2.91
N ILE A 32 16.21 15.83 3.65
CA ILE A 32 16.25 15.86 5.13
C ILE A 32 17.63 16.32 5.61
N LYS A 33 18.71 15.79 5.04
CA LYS A 33 20.09 16.18 5.40
C LYS A 33 20.34 17.67 5.16
N GLY A 34 19.84 18.21 4.04
CA GLY A 34 19.95 19.64 3.71
C GLY A 34 18.97 20.57 4.44
N SER A 35 18.06 20.04 5.26
CA SER A 35 17.06 20.86 5.96
C SER A 35 17.63 21.57 7.21
N ARG A 36 16.94 22.63 7.66
CA ARG A 36 17.26 23.37 8.90
C ARG A 36 16.78 22.69 10.19
N ILE A 37 16.27 21.47 10.12
CA ILE A 37 15.85 20.68 11.29
C ILE A 37 17.08 20.37 12.15
N SER A 38 16.94 20.28 13.47
CA SER A 38 18.06 19.89 14.34
C SER A 38 18.59 18.50 13.96
N GLU A 39 19.89 18.28 14.08
CA GLU A 39 20.53 17.02 13.69
C GLU A 39 19.93 15.80 14.41
N LYS A 40 19.62 15.93 15.71
CA LYS A 40 18.96 14.88 16.50
C LYS A 40 17.65 14.41 15.86
N TYR A 41 16.77 15.34 15.48
CA TYR A 41 15.49 14.99 14.84
C TYR A 41 15.68 14.43 13.41
N LYS A 42 16.70 14.86 12.67
CA LYS A 42 17.03 14.26 11.36
C LYS A 42 17.39 12.79 11.51
N LEU A 43 18.28 12.47 12.45
CA LEU A 43 18.74 11.10 12.70
C LEU A 43 17.56 10.18 13.06
N ILE A 44 16.73 10.59 14.02
CA ILE A 44 15.53 9.83 14.42
C ILE A 44 14.58 9.59 13.24
N GLY A 45 14.35 10.61 12.41
CA GLY A 45 13.48 10.50 11.25
C GLY A 45 14.04 9.57 10.17
N ILE A 46 15.34 9.63 9.92
CA ILE A 46 16.06 8.78 8.96
C ILE A 46 16.03 7.33 9.41
N GLU A 47 16.39 7.04 10.65
CA GLU A 47 16.41 5.69 11.21
C GLU A 47 15.03 5.04 11.14
N ARG A 48 13.98 5.76 11.58
CA ARG A 48 12.60 5.27 11.51
C ARG A 48 12.18 4.93 10.08
N ALA A 49 12.49 5.81 9.13
CA ALA A 49 12.16 5.58 7.73
C ALA A 49 12.90 4.36 7.16
N GLU A 50 14.18 4.21 7.46
CA GLU A 50 14.99 3.07 7.01
C GLU A 50 14.48 1.74 7.57
N ASN A 51 14.12 1.70 8.85
CA ASN A 51 13.51 0.52 9.46
C ASN A 51 12.17 0.17 8.78
N ASN A 52 11.29 1.15 8.58
CA ASN A 52 10.01 0.92 7.89
C ASN A 52 10.20 0.39 6.45
N ILE A 53 11.14 0.96 5.70
CA ILE A 53 11.43 0.53 4.31
C ILE A 53 11.97 -0.90 4.32
N ARG A 54 12.95 -1.19 5.18
CA ARG A 54 13.53 -2.52 5.31
C ARG A 54 12.45 -3.57 5.60
N GLU A 55 11.60 -3.30 6.59
CA GLU A 55 10.52 -4.20 6.96
C GLU A 55 9.54 -4.41 5.80
N ILE A 56 9.15 -3.36 5.08
CA ILE A 56 8.26 -3.49 3.91
C ILE A 56 8.90 -4.32 2.80
N LEU A 57 10.18 -4.12 2.50
CA LEU A 57 10.89 -4.89 1.48
C LEU A 57 11.04 -6.37 1.86
N GLN A 58 11.17 -6.66 3.15
CA GLN A 58 11.22 -8.02 3.69
C GLN A 58 9.85 -8.70 3.70
N GLU A 59 8.82 -8.01 4.22
CA GLU A 59 7.43 -8.49 4.31
C GLU A 59 6.80 -8.68 2.93
N LYS A 60 7.24 -7.91 1.92
CA LYS A 60 6.66 -7.88 0.56
C LYS A 60 5.13 -7.80 0.58
N PRO A 61 4.56 -6.78 1.26
CA PRO A 61 3.12 -6.66 1.37
C PRO A 61 2.49 -6.43 -0.01
N PRO A 62 1.19 -6.75 -0.17
CA PRO A 62 0.45 -6.40 -1.38
C PRO A 62 0.46 -4.89 -1.65
N VAL A 63 0.90 -4.51 -2.84
CA VAL A 63 0.97 -3.10 -3.28
C VAL A 63 0.36 -2.85 -4.65
N SER A 64 0.00 -3.90 -5.38
CA SER A 64 -0.62 -3.82 -6.70
C SER A 64 -1.91 -4.64 -6.77
N LEU A 65 -2.71 -4.40 -7.81
CA LEU A 65 -3.90 -5.23 -8.08
C LEU A 65 -3.56 -6.71 -8.28
N LYS A 66 -2.34 -7.02 -8.73
CA LYS A 66 -1.88 -8.40 -8.94
C LYS A 66 -1.61 -9.13 -7.63
N ASP A 67 -1.35 -8.38 -6.55
CA ASP A 67 -1.05 -8.94 -5.23
C ASP A 67 -2.31 -9.18 -4.38
N LEU A 68 -3.48 -8.71 -4.86
CA LEU A 68 -4.73 -8.94 -4.17
C LEU A 68 -5.07 -10.44 -4.16
N ALA A 69 -5.55 -10.93 -3.02
CA ALA A 69 -6.03 -12.30 -2.84
C ALA A 69 -7.32 -12.61 -3.61
N VAL A 70 -7.90 -11.62 -4.27
CA VAL A 70 -9.08 -11.72 -5.15
C VAL A 70 -8.79 -11.04 -6.48
N ASN A 71 -9.45 -11.52 -7.52
CA ASN A 71 -9.38 -10.93 -8.85
C ASN A 71 -10.79 -10.75 -9.45
N GLY A 72 -10.85 -10.26 -10.69
CA GLY A 72 -12.13 -10.03 -11.37
C GLY A 72 -13.00 -11.28 -11.53
N LYS A 73 -12.41 -12.47 -11.70
CA LYS A 73 -13.17 -13.73 -11.79
C LYS A 73 -13.87 -14.07 -10.47
N ASP A 74 -13.24 -13.74 -9.35
CA ASP A 74 -13.85 -13.94 -8.04
C ASP A 74 -15.03 -12.99 -7.81
N LEU A 75 -14.89 -11.73 -8.22
CA LEU A 75 -16.00 -10.76 -8.16
C LEU A 75 -17.14 -11.15 -9.09
N PHE A 76 -16.85 -11.61 -10.31
CA PHE A 76 -17.85 -12.08 -11.26
C PHE A 76 -18.75 -13.19 -10.68
N LYS A 77 -18.17 -14.14 -9.93
CA LYS A 77 -18.93 -15.22 -9.25
C LYS A 77 -19.92 -14.70 -8.19
N LEU A 78 -19.71 -13.49 -7.66
CA LEU A 78 -20.66 -12.80 -6.78
C LEU A 78 -21.80 -12.10 -7.53
N ARG A 79 -21.97 -12.38 -8.83
CA ARG A 79 -22.92 -11.71 -9.74
C ARG A 79 -22.61 -10.22 -9.94
N TYR A 80 -21.33 -9.81 -9.86
CA TYR A 80 -20.89 -8.51 -10.39
C TYR A 80 -20.97 -8.53 -11.91
N LYS A 81 -22.02 -7.92 -12.48
CA LYS A 81 -22.29 -7.92 -13.92
C LYS A 81 -21.68 -6.74 -14.69
N GLU A 82 -21.16 -5.72 -14.01
CA GLU A 82 -20.63 -4.52 -14.65
C GLU A 82 -19.09 -4.45 -14.59
N GLY A 83 -18.43 -4.61 -15.75
CA GLY A 83 -16.97 -4.62 -15.86
C GLY A 83 -16.28 -3.34 -15.36
N LYS A 84 -16.88 -2.15 -15.57
CA LYS A 84 -16.35 -0.88 -15.08
C LYS A 84 -16.40 -0.77 -13.55
N LYS A 85 -17.49 -1.25 -12.93
CA LYS A 85 -17.61 -1.30 -11.46
C LYS A 85 -16.61 -2.26 -10.84
N MET A 86 -16.35 -3.40 -11.48
CA MET A 86 -15.39 -4.39 -11.00
C MET A 86 -13.96 -3.82 -10.82
N GLY A 87 -13.47 -3.08 -11.83
CA GLY A 87 -12.16 -2.45 -11.74
C GLY A 87 -12.09 -1.41 -10.62
N GLN A 88 -13.17 -0.67 -10.38
CA GLN A 88 -13.26 0.29 -9.27
C GLN A 88 -13.25 -0.43 -7.91
N THR A 89 -14.02 -1.50 -7.75
CA THR A 89 -14.04 -2.31 -6.53
C THR A 89 -12.66 -2.89 -6.20
N LEU A 90 -11.94 -3.40 -7.21
CA LEU A 90 -10.58 -3.91 -6.99
C LEU A 90 -9.61 -2.80 -6.52
N LYS A 91 -9.74 -1.58 -7.04
CA LYS A 91 -8.94 -0.43 -6.57
C LYS A 91 -9.27 -0.06 -5.12
N GLU A 92 -10.53 -0.12 -4.72
CA GLU A 92 -10.94 0.14 -3.34
C GLU A 92 -10.42 -0.94 -2.38
N LEU A 93 -10.48 -2.21 -2.76
CA LEU A 93 -9.88 -3.30 -2.00
C LEU A 93 -8.37 -3.12 -1.86
N LEU A 94 -7.69 -2.68 -2.93
CA LEU A 94 -6.27 -2.34 -2.85
C LEU A 94 -6.02 -1.22 -1.84
N THR A 95 -6.82 -0.14 -1.84
CA THR A 95 -6.71 0.92 -0.82
C THR A 95 -6.85 0.38 0.60
N LEU A 96 -7.85 -0.48 0.84
CA LEU A 96 -8.06 -1.13 2.14
C LEU A 96 -6.85 -1.98 2.57
N VAL A 97 -6.31 -2.77 1.64
CA VAL A 97 -5.17 -3.66 1.87
C VAL A 97 -3.86 -2.87 2.06
N LEU A 98 -3.70 -1.74 1.36
CA LEU A 98 -2.59 -0.82 1.57
C LEU A 98 -2.61 -0.21 2.97
N GLU A 99 -3.78 -0.03 3.59
CA GLU A 99 -3.90 0.41 4.98
C GLU A 99 -3.67 -0.73 5.97
N LYS A 100 -4.27 -1.90 5.72
CA LYS A 100 -4.20 -3.09 6.58
C LYS A 100 -3.87 -4.33 5.74
N PRO A 101 -2.58 -4.66 5.53
CA PRO A 101 -2.16 -5.78 4.68
C PRO A 101 -2.72 -7.14 5.11
N ALA A 102 -2.96 -7.32 6.41
CA ALA A 102 -3.55 -8.55 6.97
C ALA A 102 -4.97 -8.84 6.46
N LEU A 103 -5.68 -7.84 5.92
CA LEU A 103 -7.00 -8.02 5.31
C LEU A 103 -6.93 -8.67 3.92
N ASN A 104 -5.73 -8.82 3.33
CA ASN A 104 -5.55 -9.45 2.02
C ASN A 104 -5.75 -10.97 2.06
N GLN A 105 -6.93 -11.39 2.49
CA GLN A 105 -7.36 -12.78 2.55
C GLN A 105 -8.65 -12.90 1.74
N LYS A 106 -8.71 -13.91 0.88
CA LYS A 106 -9.82 -14.09 -0.05
C LYS A 106 -11.20 -14.00 0.61
N LYS A 107 -11.39 -14.71 1.74
CA LYS A 107 -12.66 -14.70 2.48
C LYS A 107 -13.02 -13.30 2.98
N ILE A 108 -12.06 -12.58 3.58
CA ILE A 108 -12.27 -11.23 4.12
C ILE A 108 -12.68 -10.26 3.01
N LEU A 109 -11.93 -10.23 1.91
CA LEU A 109 -12.18 -9.30 0.81
C LEU A 109 -13.53 -9.59 0.11
N LEU A 110 -13.88 -10.86 -0.08
CA LEU A 110 -15.18 -11.21 -0.67
C LEU A 110 -16.36 -10.87 0.25
N THR A 111 -16.21 -11.03 1.56
CA THR A 111 -17.23 -10.60 2.53
C THR A 111 -17.42 -9.08 2.47
N TRP A 112 -16.33 -8.31 2.49
CA TRP A 112 -16.39 -6.85 2.37
C TRP A 112 -17.11 -6.41 1.10
N VAL A 113 -16.84 -7.06 -0.03
CA VAL A 113 -17.54 -6.78 -1.28
C VAL A 113 -19.03 -7.08 -1.14
N ARG A 114 -19.43 -8.24 -0.60
CA ARG A 114 -20.85 -8.60 -0.45
C ARG A 114 -21.61 -7.56 0.37
N GLU A 115 -21.09 -7.20 1.54
CA GLU A 115 -21.70 -6.22 2.44
C GLU A 115 -21.88 -4.86 1.77
N LYS A 116 -20.87 -4.41 1.00
CA LYS A 116 -20.94 -3.15 0.27
C LYS A 116 -22.05 -3.10 -0.80
N ASN A 117 -22.44 -4.23 -1.39
CA ASN A 117 -23.51 -4.27 -2.40
C ASN A 117 -24.90 -4.53 -1.83
N SER A 118 -24.98 -4.86 -0.54
CA SER A 118 -26.25 -4.96 0.17
C SER A 118 -26.75 -3.58 0.65
N LEU A 119 -25.94 -2.53 0.45
CA LEU A 119 -26.25 -1.11 0.62
C LEU A 119 -26.55 -0.48 -0.75
#